data_AF-A0A1B6AEQ6-F1
#
_entry.id   AF-A0A1B6AEQ6-F1
#
_cell.length_a   1.000
_cell.length_b   1.000
_cell.length_c   1.000
_cell.angle_alpha   90.00
_cell.angle_beta   90.00
_cell.angle_gamma   90.00
#
_symmetry.space_group_name_H-M   'P 1'
#
loop_
_entity.id
_entity.type
_entity.pdbx_description
1 polymer ?
#
loop_
_entity_poly.entity_id
_entity_poly.type
_entity_poly.pdbx_seq_one_letter_code
_entity_poly.pdbx_strand_id
1 'polypeptide(L)'
;MSGSGREPAERELAALDALPHLTSAVVHGDLGRANVLWETSGGIPRLSGVVDWDEVSVGDPAEDLAAVGAGHGEELLGRVLALGGWTGRGVAGRITVIRGTFALQQALSASRDGDEEELADGLSGYR
;
A
#
# COMPACT_ATOMS: atom_id res chain seq x y z
N MET A 1 18.62 9.79 7.71
CA MET A 1 17.82 9.15 8.78
C MET A 1 18.60 9.23 10.09
N SER A 2 17.96 9.60 11.19
CA SER A 2 18.58 9.65 12.52
C SER A 2 18.71 8.24 13.13
N GLY A 3 19.48 8.10 14.21
CA GLY A 3 19.54 6.84 14.95
C GLY A 3 18.18 6.41 15.53
N SER A 4 17.37 7.37 15.99
CA SER A 4 16.01 7.15 16.52
C SER A 4 15.01 6.76 15.43
N GLY A 5 15.18 7.24 14.19
CA GLY A 5 14.34 6.85 13.06
C GLY A 5 14.72 5.50 12.44
N ARG A 6 15.96 5.05 12.64
CA ARG A 6 16.44 3.77 12.10
C ARG A 6 15.75 2.57 12.76
N GLU A 7 15.60 2.60 14.08
CA GLU A 7 14.97 1.52 14.84
C GLU A 7 13.52 1.19 14.40
N PRO A 8 12.60 2.16 14.24
CA PRO A 8 11.26 1.87 13.73
C PRO A 8 11.28 1.34 12.29
N ALA A 9 12.14 1.88 11.42
CA ALA A 9 12.28 1.38 10.05
C ALA A 9 12.75 -0.08 10.01
N GLU A 10 13.76 -0.43 10.81
CA GLU A 10 14.25 -1.81 10.92
C GLU A 10 13.18 -2.77 11.44
N ARG A 11 12.35 -2.33 12.40
CA ARG A 11 11.23 -3.14 12.91
C ARG A 11 10.16 -3.41 11.85
N GLU A 12 9.79 -2.40 11.06
CA GLU A 12 8.81 -2.56 9.99
C GLU A 12 9.32 -3.47 8.88
N LEU A 13 10.57 -3.29 8.46
CA LEU A 13 11.22 -4.14 7.48
C LEU A 13 11.39 -5.58 7.99
N ALA A 14 11.73 -5.78 9.27
CA ALA A 14 11.79 -7.10 9.88
C ALA A 14 10.42 -7.79 9.96
N ALA A 15 9.35 -7.02 10.21
CA ALA A 15 8.00 -7.56 10.19
C ALA A 15 7.59 -8.01 8.78
N LEU A 16 7.95 -7.24 7.75
CA LEU A 16 7.74 -7.61 6.35
C LEU A 16 8.52 -8.88 5.97
N ASP A 17 9.81 -8.95 6.32
CA ASP A 17 10.69 -10.10 6.03
C ASP A 17 10.21 -11.40 6.73
N ALA A 18 9.54 -11.27 7.87
CA ALA A 18 8.94 -12.39 8.59
C ALA A 18 7.65 -12.93 7.94
N LEU A 19 7.04 -12.21 6.99
CA LEU A 19 5.88 -12.73 6.26
C LEU A 19 6.31 -13.83 5.29
N PRO A 20 5.58 -14.96 5.22
CA PRO A 20 5.78 -15.92 4.15
C PRO A 20 5.62 -15.24 2.79
N HIS A 21 6.56 -15.51 1.89
CA HIS A 21 6.46 -15.09 0.50
C HIS A 21 5.20 -15.70 -0.13
N LEU A 22 4.45 -14.88 -0.87
CA LEU A 22 3.15 -15.25 -1.42
C LEU A 22 3.01 -14.63 -2.81
N THR A 23 2.71 -15.46 -3.80
CA THR A 23 2.52 -15.08 -5.21
C THR A 23 1.21 -15.66 -5.71
N SER A 24 0.13 -15.44 -4.96
CA SER A 24 -1.16 -16.09 -5.21
C SER A 24 -2.12 -15.27 -6.06
N ALA A 25 -1.76 -14.02 -6.38
CA ALA A 25 -2.58 -13.11 -7.17
C ALA A 25 -1.71 -12.28 -8.12
N VAL A 26 -2.33 -11.78 -9.19
CA VAL A 26 -1.78 -10.63 -9.93
C VAL A 26 -2.13 -9.39 -9.12
N VAL A 27 -1.12 -8.61 -8.76
CA VAL A 27 -1.25 -7.37 -7.99
C VAL A 27 -0.88 -6.18 -8.87
N HIS A 28 -1.53 -5.05 -8.62
CA HIS A 28 -1.25 -3.79 -9.31
C HIS A 28 0.10 -3.22 -8.90
N GLY A 29 0.49 -3.37 -7.63
CA GLY A 29 1.76 -2.88 -7.09
C GLY A 29 1.64 -1.46 -6.52
N ASP A 30 0.94 -0.57 -7.23
CA ASP A 30 0.62 0.78 -6.77
C ASP A 30 -0.88 1.11 -6.86
N LEU A 31 -1.76 0.37 -6.17
CA LEU A 31 -3.20 0.64 -6.20
C LEU A 31 -3.62 1.82 -5.29
N GLY A 32 -2.82 2.89 -5.30
CA GLY A 32 -3.06 4.12 -4.57
C GLY A 32 -4.19 4.98 -5.18
N ARG A 33 -4.60 6.02 -4.45
CA ARG A 33 -5.72 6.90 -4.85
C ARG A 33 -5.55 7.53 -6.23
N ALA A 34 -4.30 7.82 -6.63
CA ALA A 34 -4.00 8.43 -7.92
C ALA A 34 -4.36 7.51 -9.10
N ASN A 35 -4.32 6.20 -8.89
CA ASN A 35 -4.47 5.17 -9.93
C ASN A 35 -5.89 4.61 -10.04
N VAL A 36 -6.81 5.10 -9.20
CA VAL A 36 -8.21 4.69 -9.17
C VAL A 36 -9.10 5.85 -9.59
N LEU A 37 -9.67 5.76 -10.80
CA LEU A 37 -10.48 6.81 -11.40
C LEU A 37 -11.96 6.68 -11.00
N TRP A 38 -12.56 7.79 -10.56
CA TRP A 38 -13.95 7.84 -10.13
C TRP A 38 -14.75 8.83 -10.96
N GLU A 39 -15.97 8.44 -11.33
CA GLU A 39 -16.98 9.33 -11.89
C GLU A 39 -18.15 9.46 -10.92
N THR A 40 -18.79 10.63 -10.88
CA THR A 40 -20.00 10.82 -10.08
C THR A 40 -21.22 10.81 -11.00
N SER A 41 -22.12 9.86 -10.79
CA SER A 41 -23.37 9.76 -11.53
C SER A 41 -24.54 9.70 -10.55
N GLY A 42 -25.48 10.66 -10.66
CA GLY A 42 -26.61 10.78 -9.74
C GLY A 42 -26.21 11.02 -8.28
N GLY A 43 -25.06 11.67 -8.04
CA GLY A 43 -24.53 11.92 -6.70
C GLY A 43 -23.84 10.72 -6.04
N ILE A 44 -23.68 9.61 -6.76
CA ILE A 44 -23.03 8.39 -6.27
C ILE A 44 -21.69 8.21 -7.01
N PRO A 45 -20.56 8.07 -6.29
CA PRO A 45 -19.28 7.78 -6.92
C PRO A 45 -19.28 6.36 -7.51
N ARG A 46 -18.76 6.21 -8.72
CA ARG A 46 -18.57 4.94 -9.42
C ARG A 46 -17.15 4.86 -9.94
N LEU A 47 -16.53 3.70 -9.75
CA LEU A 47 -15.23 3.40 -10.34
C LEU A 47 -15.38 3.42 -11.87
N SER A 48 -14.59 4.23 -12.56
CA SER A 48 -14.58 4.34 -14.02
C SER A 48 -13.34 3.72 -14.65
N GLY A 49 -12.26 3.55 -13.90
CA GLY A 49 -11.04 2.90 -14.39
C GLY A 49 -9.97 2.70 -13.33
N VAL A 50 -9.00 1.83 -13.67
CA VAL A 50 -7.74 1.63 -12.94
C VAL A 50 -6.62 1.76 -13.96
N VAL A 51 -5.63 2.62 -13.67
CA VAL A 51 -4.55 3.00 -14.58
C VAL A 51 -3.19 2.76 -13.91
N ASP A 52 -2.11 2.87 -14.69
CA ASP A 52 -0.73 2.74 -14.21
C ASP A 52 -0.34 1.32 -13.76
N TRP A 53 -0.37 0.39 -14.73
CA TRP A 53 -0.11 -1.04 -14.54
C TRP A 53 1.35 -1.44 -14.74
N ASP A 54 2.28 -0.50 -14.70
CA ASP A 54 3.71 -0.74 -14.93
C ASP A 54 4.39 -1.50 -13.77
N GLU A 55 3.88 -1.38 -12.55
CA GLU A 55 4.30 -2.18 -11.39
C GLU A 55 3.59 -3.54 -11.24
N VAL A 56 2.78 -3.94 -12.23
CA VAL A 56 2.01 -5.18 -12.16
C VAL A 56 2.92 -6.40 -11.98
N SER A 57 2.58 -7.26 -11.01
CA SER A 57 3.36 -8.47 -10.74
C SER A 57 2.50 -9.60 -10.18
N VAL A 58 3.09 -10.79 -10.01
CA VAL A 58 2.45 -11.86 -9.24
C VAL A 58 2.97 -11.76 -7.80
N GLY A 59 2.08 -11.49 -6.86
CA GLY A 59 2.46 -11.13 -5.50
C GLY A 59 1.39 -11.44 -4.47
N ASP A 60 1.47 -10.73 -3.35
CA ASP A 60 0.54 -10.83 -2.25
C ASP A 60 -0.63 -9.86 -2.43
N PRO A 61 -1.89 -10.35 -2.52
CA PRO A 61 -3.05 -9.45 -2.66
C PRO A 61 -3.20 -8.46 -1.50
N ALA A 62 -2.54 -8.71 -0.35
CA ALA A 62 -2.51 -7.75 0.75
C ALA A 62 -1.79 -6.44 0.40
N GLU A 63 -0.94 -6.40 -0.63
CA GLU A 63 -0.30 -5.17 -1.14
C GLU A 63 -1.34 -4.18 -1.65
N ASP A 64 -2.14 -4.57 -2.64
CA ASP A 64 -3.22 -3.74 -3.20
C ASP A 64 -4.30 -3.43 -2.16
N LEU A 65 -4.63 -4.38 -1.28
CA LEU A 65 -5.61 -4.15 -0.21
C LEU A 65 -5.08 -3.14 0.83
N ALA A 66 -3.79 -3.17 1.13
CA ALA A 66 -3.16 -2.16 1.98
C ALA A 66 -3.22 -0.77 1.35
N ALA A 67 -2.96 -0.67 0.03
CA ALA A 67 -3.06 0.56 -0.75
C ALA A 67 -4.50 1.12 -0.77
N VAL A 68 -5.50 0.26 -0.97
CA VAL A 68 -6.92 0.66 -0.92
C VAL A 68 -7.26 1.30 0.42
N GLY A 69 -6.88 0.69 1.54
CA GLY A 69 -7.19 1.27 2.84
C GLY A 69 -6.37 2.52 3.18
N ALA A 70 -5.13 2.63 2.71
CA ALA A 70 -4.32 3.84 2.86
C ALA A 70 -4.86 5.02 2.03
N GLY A 71 -5.26 4.78 0.78
CA GLY A 71 -5.68 5.81 -0.16
C GLY A 71 -7.17 6.17 -0.10
N HIS A 72 -8.04 5.22 0.27
CA HIS A 72 -9.50 5.40 0.25
C HIS A 72 -10.18 5.15 1.61
N GLY A 73 -9.42 4.76 2.63
CA GLY A 73 -9.90 4.60 4.00
C GLY A 73 -10.42 3.20 4.34
N GLU A 74 -10.50 2.94 5.64
CA GLU A 74 -10.86 1.64 6.22
C GLU A 74 -12.28 1.18 5.89
N GLU A 75 -13.21 2.12 5.69
CA GLU A 75 -14.59 1.76 5.32
C GLU A 75 -14.65 1.08 3.95
N LEU A 76 -13.96 1.63 2.95
CA LEU A 76 -13.91 1.02 1.62
C LEU A 76 -13.17 -0.30 1.67
N LEU A 77 -12.02 -0.36 2.35
CA LEU A 77 -11.27 -1.59 2.54
C LEU A 77 -12.15 -2.70 3.15
N GLY A 78 -12.90 -2.39 4.22
CA GLY A 78 -13.79 -3.36 4.85
C GLY A 78 -14.84 -3.92 3.88
N ARG A 79 -15.42 -3.07 3.02
CA ARG A 79 -16.37 -3.49 1.97
C ARG A 79 -15.69 -4.39 0.92
N VAL A 80 -14.48 -4.04 0.47
CA VAL A 80 -13.70 -4.83 -0.49
C VAL A 80 -13.35 -6.20 0.08
N LEU A 81 -12.89 -6.27 1.33
CA LEU A 81 -12.58 -7.53 2.00
C LEU A 81 -13.80 -8.44 2.14
N ALA A 82 -14.95 -7.87 2.52
CA ALA A 82 -16.20 -8.62 2.66
C ALA A 82 -16.69 -9.18 1.32
N LEU A 83 -16.68 -8.37 0.25
CA LEU A 83 -17.12 -8.79 -1.08
C LEU A 83 -16.14 -9.76 -1.75
N GLY A 84 -14.84 -9.59 -1.53
CA GLY A 84 -13.79 -10.44 -2.08
C GLY A 84 -13.58 -11.77 -1.35
N GLY A 85 -14.28 -12.01 -0.23
CA GLY A 85 -14.11 -13.23 0.58
C GLY A 85 -12.82 -13.27 1.40
N TRP A 86 -12.15 -12.13 1.60
CA TRP A 86 -10.88 -11.99 2.31
C TRP A 86 -11.06 -11.79 3.82
N THR A 87 -11.90 -12.60 4.45
CA THR A 87 -12.30 -12.43 5.87
C THR A 87 -11.40 -13.18 6.87
N GLY A 88 -10.35 -13.85 6.40
CA GLY A 88 -9.41 -14.59 7.24
C GLY A 88 -8.47 -13.68 8.04
N ARG A 89 -8.20 -14.01 9.31
CA ARG A 89 -7.27 -13.25 10.19
C ARG A 89 -5.86 -13.07 9.61
N GLY A 90 -5.43 -13.96 8.71
CA GLY A 90 -4.12 -13.86 8.06
C GLY A 90 -4.00 -12.65 7.13
N VAL A 91 -5.06 -12.29 6.39
CA VAL A 91 -5.02 -11.17 5.43
C VAL A 91 -4.90 -9.84 6.14
N ALA A 92 -5.67 -9.62 7.20
CA ALA A 92 -5.62 -8.38 7.99
C ALA A 92 -4.23 -8.12 8.59
N GLY A 93 -3.56 -9.17 9.08
CA GLY A 93 -2.18 -9.08 9.58
C GLY A 93 -1.19 -8.68 8.48
N ARG A 94 -1.31 -9.29 7.29
CA ARG A 94 -0.46 -8.95 6.14
C ARG A 94 -0.67 -7.52 5.66
N ILE A 95 -1.93 -7.08 5.55
CA ILE A 95 -2.28 -5.68 5.23
C ILE A 95 -1.60 -4.71 6.19
N THR A 96 -1.64 -4.99 7.49
CA THR A 96 -1.05 -4.12 8.51
C THR A 96 0.46 -4.05 8.37
N VAL A 97 1.13 -5.19 8.20
CA VAL A 97 2.60 -5.25 8.05
C VAL A 97 3.05 -4.55 6.76
N ILE A 98 2.42 -4.85 5.63
CA ILE A 98 2.77 -4.27 4.33
C ILE A 98 2.49 -2.77 4.28
N ARG A 99 1.34 -2.32 4.81
CA ARG A 99 1.06 -0.88 4.90
C ARG A 99 2.12 -0.15 5.72
N GLY A 100 2.66 -0.80 6.75
CA GLY A 100 3.72 -0.24 7.58
C GLY A 100 4.99 0.13 6.80
N THR A 101 5.21 -0.43 5.61
CA THR A 101 6.39 -0.14 4.80
C THR A 101 6.18 0.95 3.73
N PHE A 102 4.96 1.46 3.55
CA PHE A 102 4.63 2.40 2.46
C PHE A 102 5.49 3.66 2.49
N ALA A 103 5.71 4.25 3.66
CA ALA A 103 6.54 5.45 3.79
C ALA A 103 8.01 5.19 3.40
N LEU A 104 8.54 4.00 3.73
CA LEU A 104 9.90 3.60 3.32
C LEU A 104 9.99 3.27 1.83
N GLN A 105 8.92 2.70 1.25
CA GLN A 105 8.82 2.44 -0.19
C GLN A 105 8.77 3.75 -0.98
N GLN A 106 7.92 4.69 -0.57
CA GLN A 106 7.88 6.05 -1.11
C GLN A 106 9.26 6.73 -1.04
N ALA A 107 9.91 6.69 0.13
CA ALA A 107 11.26 7.23 0.28
C ALA A 107 12.29 6.55 -0.64
N LEU A 108 12.19 5.23 -0.84
CA LEU A 108 13.07 4.50 -1.75
C LEU A 108 12.86 4.91 -3.21
N SER A 109 11.60 5.00 -3.66
CA SER A 109 11.26 5.41 -5.03
C SER A 109 11.69 6.86 -5.28
N ALA A 110 11.33 7.78 -4.39
CA ALA A 110 11.75 9.18 -4.47
C ALA A 110 13.28 9.34 -4.51
N SER A 111 14.02 8.54 -3.74
CA SER A 111 15.49 8.54 -3.81
C SER A 111 16.04 8.04 -5.16
N ARG A 112 15.34 7.13 -5.86
CA ARG A 112 15.75 6.64 -7.18
C ARG A 112 15.46 7.66 -8.27
N ASP A 113 14.37 8.41 -8.12
CA ASP A 113 13.92 9.41 -9.09
C ASP A 113 14.56 10.78 -8.87
N GLY A 114 15.24 10.97 -7.73
CA GLY A 114 15.84 12.25 -7.36
C GLY A 114 14.83 13.27 -6.85
N ASP A 115 13.67 12.82 -6.38
CA ASP A 115 12.64 13.67 -5.78
C ASP A 115 12.96 13.91 -4.29
N GLU A 116 13.58 15.05 -3.99
CA GLU A 116 13.96 15.42 -2.63
C GLU A 116 12.75 15.74 -1.74
N GLU A 117 11.65 16.24 -2.31
CA GLU A 117 10.44 16.60 -1.57
C GLU A 117 9.72 15.34 -1.10
N GLU A 118 9.51 14.39 -2.02
CA GLU A 118 8.85 13.13 -1.72
C GLU A 118 9.70 12.22 -0.83
N LEU A 119 11.03 12.25 -0.99
CA LEU A 119 11.95 11.59 -0.07
C LEU A 119 11.83 12.17 1.35
N ALA A 120 11.72 13.49 1.46
CA ALA A 120 11.57 14.15 2.75
C ALA A 120 10.24 13.81 3.41
N ASP A 121 9.17 13.69 2.64
CA ASP A 121 7.84 13.29 3.10
C ASP A 121 7.81 11.84 3.60
N GLY A 122 8.28 10.88 2.80
CA GLY A 122 8.35 9.46 3.18
C GLY A 122 9.24 9.20 4.41
N LEU A 123 10.26 10.04 4.64
CA LEU A 123 11.12 9.95 5.83
C LEU A 123 10.63 10.79 7.03
N SER A 124 9.52 11.51 6.93
CA SER A 124 9.05 12.42 7.99
C SER A 124 8.79 11.72 9.32
N GLY A 125 8.32 10.47 9.30
CA GLY A 125 8.10 9.62 10.48
C GLY A 125 9.37 8.97 11.08
N TYR A 126 10.53 9.14 10.45
CA TYR A 126 11.80 8.47 10.80
C TYR A 126 12.92 9.48 11.11
N ARG A 127 12.58 10.62 11.70
CA ARG A 127 13.53 11.69 12.07
C ARG A 127 13.73 11.77 13.58
#